data_AF-A0A2X2WWN8-F1
#
_entry.id   AF-A0A2X2WWN8-F1
#
_cell.length_a   1.000
_cell.length_b   1.000
_cell.length_c   1.000
_cell.angle_alpha   90.00
_cell.angle_beta   90.00
_cell.angle_gamma   90.00
#
_symmetry.space_group_name_H-M   'P 1'
#
loop_
_entity.id
_entity.type
_entity.pdbx_description
1 polymer ?
#
loop_
_entity_poly.entity_id
_entity_poly.type
_entity_poly.pdbx_seq_one_letter_code
_entity_poly.pdbx_strand_id
1 'polypeptide(L)'
;MVLARATRAGDEVVLEAQHFALQEEVSPALPDDSTPTLLANHNLRDATEAFQREMIRRALAQNNHNWAACARALETDVANLHRLAKRLGLKS
;
A
#
# COMPACT_ATOMS: atom_id res chain seq x y z
N MET A 1 -13.14 -2.34 21.88
CA MET A 1 -13.75 -1.02 22.12
C MET A 1 -12.67 -0.14 22.75
N VAL A 2 -12.07 0.77 21.99
CA VAL A 2 -10.94 1.60 22.47
C VAL A 2 -11.50 2.88 23.07
N LEU A 3 -11.21 3.14 24.36
CA LEU A 3 -11.64 4.34 25.06
C LEU A 3 -10.43 5.28 25.20
N ALA A 4 -10.42 6.39 24.45
CA ALA A 4 -9.39 7.43 24.60
C ALA A 4 -9.84 8.46 25.64
N ARG A 5 -8.97 8.81 26.59
CA ARG A 5 -9.22 9.87 27.56
C ARG A 5 -8.21 10.99 27.38
N ALA A 6 -8.67 12.13 26.87
CA ALA A 6 -7.87 13.34 26.73
C ALA A 6 -7.84 14.14 28.04
N THR A 7 -6.70 14.72 28.39
CA THR A 7 -6.59 15.77 29.42
C THR A 7 -6.74 17.14 28.77
N ARG A 8 -7.68 17.94 29.28
CA ARG A 8 -7.95 19.31 28.80
C ARG A 8 -7.14 20.30 29.66
N ALA A 9 -6.18 20.98 29.06
CA ALA A 9 -5.58 22.19 29.59
C ALA A 9 -5.68 23.27 28.50
N GLY A 10 -6.71 24.12 28.55
CA GLY A 10 -6.98 25.10 27.49
C GLY A 10 -7.55 24.50 26.20
N ASP A 11 -7.87 25.37 25.25
CA ASP A 11 -8.61 25.08 24.00
C ASP A 11 -7.83 24.22 22.97
N GLU A 12 -6.70 23.65 23.37
CA GLU A 12 -5.83 22.87 22.50
C GLU A 12 -5.72 21.43 23.01
N VAL A 13 -6.18 20.49 22.19
CA VAL A 13 -6.03 19.06 22.46
C VAL A 13 -4.71 18.61 21.84
N VAL A 14 -3.66 18.55 22.65
CA VAL A 14 -2.36 18.00 22.24
C VAL A 14 -2.35 16.50 22.47
N LEU A 15 -2.19 15.74 21.39
CA LEU A 15 -2.00 14.28 21.44
C LEU A 15 -0.49 13.98 21.52
N GLU A 16 0.02 13.76 22.73
CA GLU A 16 1.37 13.24 22.93
C GLU A 16 1.41 11.72 22.76
N ALA A 17 2.58 11.16 22.40
CA ALA A 17 2.75 9.71 22.17
C ALA A 17 2.29 8.87 23.37
N GLN A 18 2.49 9.38 24.59
CA GLN A 18 2.05 8.76 25.85
C GLN A 18 0.53 8.71 26.04
N HIS A 19 -0.26 9.41 25.22
CA HIS A 19 -1.73 9.31 25.22
C HIS A 19 -2.24 8.10 24.42
N PHE A 20 -1.38 7.45 23.64
CA PHE A 20 -1.70 6.17 23.02
C PHE A 20 -1.39 5.06 24.03
N ALA A 21 -2.43 4.45 24.59
CA ALA A 21 -2.32 3.22 25.38
C ALA A 21 -2.03 2.03 24.45
N LEU A 22 -0.89 2.09 23.74
CA LEU A 22 -0.32 0.97 23.03
C LEU A 22 0.02 -0.07 24.11
N GLN A 23 -0.79 -1.11 24.21
CA GLN A 23 -0.38 -2.34 24.89
C GLN A 23 0.86 -2.84 24.16
N GLU A 24 2.02 -2.45 24.67
CA GLU A 24 3.30 -3.04 24.35
C GLU A 24 3.32 -4.42 25.01
N GLU A 25 2.48 -5.32 24.50
CA GLU A 25 2.70 -6.75 24.65
C GLU A 25 3.95 -7.05 23.84
N VAL A 26 5.10 -6.91 24.49
CA VAL A 26 6.38 -7.48 24.06
C VAL A 26 6.18 -9.00 23.99
N SER A 27 5.60 -9.45 22.89
CA SER A 27 5.58 -10.85 22.51
C SER A 27 7.02 -11.26 22.18
N PRO A 28 7.51 -12.39 22.70
CA PRO A 28 8.88 -12.81 22.48
C PRO A 28 9.09 -13.02 20.98
N ALA A 29 10.15 -12.39 20.46
CA ALA A 29 10.53 -12.33 19.06
C ALA A 29 10.47 -13.70 18.38
N LEU A 30 9.46 -13.88 17.51
CA LEU A 30 9.58 -14.77 16.37
C LEU A 30 10.55 -14.11 15.37
N PRO A 31 11.33 -14.88 14.59
CA PRO A 31 12.21 -14.30 13.59
C PRO A 31 11.39 -13.38 12.67
N ASP A 32 11.74 -12.10 12.72
CA ASP A 32 11.12 -11.02 11.98
C ASP A 32 11.53 -11.11 10.50
N ASP A 33 10.98 -12.11 9.81
CA ASP A 33 11.11 -12.25 8.35
C ASP A 33 10.01 -11.44 7.63
N SER A 34 9.61 -10.33 8.24
CA SER A 34 8.63 -9.40 7.70
C SER A 34 8.98 -7.96 8.07
N THR A 35 10.28 -7.66 8.11
CA THR A 35 10.69 -6.32 7.71
C THR A 35 10.49 -6.24 6.20
N PRO A 36 9.51 -5.49 5.67
CA PRO A 36 9.56 -5.15 4.26
C PRO A 36 10.89 -4.41 4.11
N THR A 37 11.86 -5.06 3.48
CA THR A 37 13.19 -4.50 3.20
C THR A 37 12.95 -3.09 2.69
N LEU A 38 13.21 -2.12 3.57
CA LEU A 38 12.83 -0.74 3.38
C LEU A 38 13.63 -0.28 2.17
N LEU A 39 12.91 -0.20 1.04
CA LEU A 39 13.34 0.12 -0.30
C LEU A 39 14.86 0.16 -0.47
N ALA A 40 15.44 -0.93 -0.98
CA ALA A 40 16.80 -0.94 -1.49
C ALA A 40 16.98 0.15 -2.57
N ASN A 41 17.25 1.40 -2.21
CA ASN A 41 17.50 2.57 -3.05
C ASN A 41 16.85 2.54 -4.45
N HIS A 42 15.58 2.16 -4.55
CA HIS A 42 14.88 2.19 -5.81
C HIS A 42 14.57 3.65 -6.09
N ASN A 43 15.08 4.17 -7.21
CA ASN A 43 14.68 5.51 -7.64
C ASN A 43 13.13 5.54 -7.79
N LEU A 44 12.55 6.75 -7.77
CA LEU A 44 11.08 6.91 -7.84
C LEU A 44 10.46 6.18 -9.04
N ARG A 45 11.19 6.09 -10.16
CA ARG A 45 10.73 5.38 -11.35
C ARG A 45 10.59 3.88 -11.06
N ASP A 46 11.61 3.22 -10.53
CA ASP A 46 11.56 1.78 -10.26
C ASP A 46 10.48 1.44 -9.22
N ALA A 47 10.34 2.27 -8.19
CA ALA A 47 9.30 2.12 -7.18
C ALA A 47 7.88 2.23 -7.77
N THR A 48 7.65 3.22 -8.65
CA THR A 48 6.36 3.39 -9.32
C THR A 48 6.08 2.29 -10.34
N GLU A 49 7.09 1.83 -11.09
CA GLU A 49 6.94 0.70 -12.02
C GLU A 49 6.59 -0.60 -11.28
N ALA A 50 7.22 -0.87 -10.14
CA ALA A 50 6.90 -2.03 -9.30
C ALA A 50 5.46 -1.96 -8.76
N PHE A 51 5.07 -0.79 -8.23
CA PHE A 51 3.70 -0.55 -7.75
C PHE A 51 2.66 -0.72 -8.86
N GLN A 52 2.89 -0.12 -10.03
CA GLN A 52 2.00 -0.24 -11.19
C GLN A 52 1.88 -1.71 -11.64
N ARG A 53 3.00 -2.45 -11.67
CA ARG A 53 3.00 -3.87 -12.02
C ARG A 53 2.10 -4.68 -11.10
N GLU A 54 2.22 -4.44 -9.80
CA GLU A 54 1.43 -5.13 -8.79
C GLU A 54 -0.06 -4.76 -8.87
N MET A 55 -0.36 -3.47 -9.05
CA MET A 55 -1.73 -2.99 -9.23
C MET A 55 -2.41 -3.64 -10.45
N ILE A 56 -1.71 -3.72 -11.59
CA ILE A 56 -2.24 -4.37 -12.80
C ILE A 56 -2.45 -5.87 -12.58
N ARG A 57 -1.53 -6.56 -11.90
CA ARG A 57 -1.69 -8.00 -11.58
C ARG A 57 -2.92 -8.25 -10.72
N ARG A 58 -3.15 -7.44 -9.70
CA ARG A 58 -4.34 -7.55 -8.83
C ARG A 58 -5.63 -7.31 -9.62
N ALA A 59 -5.66 -6.27 -10.44
CA ALA A 59 -6.82 -6.00 -11.29
C ALA A 59 -7.11 -7.17 -12.24
N LEU A 60 -6.08 -7.74 -12.87
CA LEU A 60 -6.23 -8.92 -13.74
C LEU A 60 -6.78 -10.13 -13.00
N ALA A 61 -6.26 -10.43 -11.80
CA ALA A 61 -6.74 -11.53 -10.98
C ALA A 61 -8.23 -11.36 -10.60
N GLN A 62 -8.63 -10.14 -10.20
CA GLN A 62 -10.01 -9.83 -9.79
C GLN A 62 -11.00 -9.83 -10.95
N ASN A 63 -10.54 -9.61 -12.19
CA ASN A 63 -11.38 -9.45 -13.37
C ASN A 63 -11.20 -10.60 -14.37
N ASN A 64 -10.80 -11.80 -13.92
CA ASN A 64 -10.64 -12.99 -14.76
C ASN A 64 -9.76 -12.76 -16.01
N HIS A 65 -8.69 -11.98 -15.87
CA HIS A 65 -7.79 -11.56 -16.96
C HIS A 65 -8.47 -10.77 -18.09
N ASN A 66 -9.66 -10.22 -17.86
CA ASN A 66 -10.35 -9.35 -18.81
C ASN A 66 -9.76 -7.93 -18.76
N TRP A 67 -8.96 -7.60 -19.77
CA TRP A 67 -8.30 -6.30 -19.90
C TRP A 67 -9.27 -5.11 -19.92
N ALA A 68 -10.45 -5.25 -20.50
CA ALA A 68 -11.43 -4.17 -20.55
C ALA A 68 -12.02 -3.88 -19.16
N ALA A 69 -12.34 -4.93 -18.40
CA ALA A 69 -12.82 -4.78 -17.03
C ALA A 69 -11.72 -4.24 -16.11
N CYS A 70 -10.47 -4.69 -16.27
CA CYS A 70 -9.32 -4.14 -15.56
C CYS A 70 -9.12 -2.65 -15.83
N ALA A 71 -9.19 -2.22 -17.10
CA ALA A 71 -9.02 -0.83 -17.47
C ALA A 71 -10.07 0.06 -16.79
N ARG A 72 -11.33 -0.39 -16.76
CA ARG A 72 -12.41 0.31 -16.03
C ARG A 72 -12.15 0.35 -14.53
N ALA A 73 -11.73 -0.76 -13.93
CA ALA A 73 -11.42 -0.83 -12.49
C ALA A 73 -10.22 0.05 -12.09
N LEU A 74 -9.28 0.26 -13.01
CA LEU A 74 -8.12 1.15 -12.84
C LEU A 74 -8.36 2.57 -13.37
N GLU A 75 -9.61 2.90 -13.72
CA GLU A 75 -10.02 4.22 -14.23
C GLU A 75 -9.18 4.72 -15.42
N THR A 76 -8.84 3.81 -16.34
CA THR A 76 -8.05 4.08 -17.53
C THR A 76 -8.67 3.46 -18.78
N ASP A 77 -8.13 3.79 -19.95
CA ASP A 77 -8.54 3.16 -21.21
C ASP A 77 -7.70 1.90 -21.50
N VAL A 78 -8.27 0.98 -22.28
CA VAL A 78 -7.65 -0.31 -22.61
C VAL A 78 -6.35 -0.15 -23.39
N ALA A 79 -6.26 0.86 -24.26
CA ALA A 79 -5.06 1.09 -25.06
C ALA A 79 -3.90 1.57 -24.17
N ASN A 80 -4.15 2.48 -23.23
CA ASN A 80 -3.19 2.88 -22.20
C ASN A 80 -2.77 1.72 -21.33
N LEU A 81 -3.72 0.92 -20.84
CA LEU A 81 -3.40 -0.24 -20.01
C LEU A 81 -2.50 -1.24 -20.74
N HIS A 82 -2.75 -1.51 -22.03
CA HIS A 82 -1.90 -2.37 -22.83
C HIS A 82 -0.49 -1.80 -23.06
N ARG A 83 -0.39 -0.51 -23.41
CA ARG A 83 0.92 0.16 -23.55
C ARG A 83 1.71 0.11 -22.25
N LEU A 84 1.03 0.36 -21.14
CA LEU A 84 1.61 0.32 -19.81
C LEU A 84 2.09 -1.11 -19.46
N ALA A 85 1.24 -2.12 -19.67
CA ALA A 85 1.60 -3.51 -19.42
C ALA A 85 2.81 -3.97 -20.25
N LYS A 86 2.90 -3.55 -21.52
CA LYS A 86 4.05 -3.84 -22.37
C LYS A 86 5.32 -3.15 -21.87
N ARG A 87 5.24 -1.86 -21.51
CA ARG A 87 6.35 -1.10 -20.94
C ARG A 87 6.87 -1.71 -19.64
N LEU A 88 5.97 -2.24 -18.81
CA LEU A 88 6.30 -2.86 -17.52
C LEU A 88 6.73 -4.33 -17.62
N GLY A 89 6.79 -4.90 -18.83
CA GLY A 89 7.19 -6.30 -19.07
C GLY A 89 6.14 -7.35 -18.66
N LEU A 90 4.87 -6.95 -18.52
CA LEU A 90 3.76 -7.85 -18.16
C LEU A 90 3.11 -8.54 -19.37
N LYS A 91 3.29 -7.99 -20.57
CA LYS A 91 2.68 -8.47 -21.81
C LYS A 91 3.67 -8.33 -22.97
N SER A 92 3.88 -9.40 -23.73
CA SER A 92 4.69 -9.39 -24.96
C SER A 92 3.89 -8.91 -26.17
#